data_AF-A0A535SQD7-F1
#
_entry.id   AF-A0A535SQD7-F1
#
_cell.length_a   1.000
_cell.length_b   1.000
_cell.length_c   1.000
_cell.angle_alpha   90.00
_cell.angle_beta   90.00
_cell.angle_gamma   90.00
#
_symmetry.space_group_name_H-M   'P 1'
#
loop_
_entity.id
_entity.type
_entity.pdbx_description
1 polymer ?
#
loop_
_entity_poly.entity_id
_entity_poly.type
_entity_poly.pdbx_seq_one_letter_code
_entity_poly.pdbx_strand_id
1 'polypeptide(L)'
;LVIEPEAPESFADVLTEKRFTQTTPIQPQHTRILQLQTPDELLKTFRHGRRYNIRTGIKRGVVVEEGKDAAELARQSAAVERRESIHLPDRRYYELLLDALPWCRTYTAFAPDKREPLATVL
;
A
#
# COMPACT_ATOMS: atom_id res chain seq x y z
N LEU A 1 14.51 21.97 -9.19
CA LEU A 1 14.28 20.63 -8.61
C LEU A 1 13.35 20.81 -7.43
N VAL A 2 12.25 20.06 -7.37
CA VAL A 2 11.36 20.02 -6.19
C VAL A 2 11.69 18.76 -5.42
N ILE A 3 11.81 18.87 -4.10
CA ILE A 3 12.07 17.75 -3.19
C ILE A 3 11.07 17.80 -2.04
N GLU A 4 10.57 16.64 -1.62
CA GLU A 4 9.66 16.50 -0.48
C GLU A 4 10.23 15.42 0.46
N PRO A 5 11.19 15.81 1.33
CA PRO A 5 11.85 14.87 2.21
C PRO A 5 10.93 14.42 3.34
N GLU A 6 11.00 13.15 3.71
CA GLU A 6 10.44 12.66 4.97
C GLU A 6 11.34 13.10 6.12
N ALA A 7 11.07 14.28 6.68
CA ALA A 7 11.89 14.90 7.71
C ALA A 7 11.03 15.65 8.76
N PRO A 8 11.54 15.87 9.98
CA PRO A 8 10.89 16.72 10.96
C PRO A 8 10.71 18.17 10.45
N GLU A 9 9.73 18.89 11.00
CA GLU A 9 9.46 20.29 10.63
C GLU A 9 10.68 21.21 10.82
N SER A 10 11.53 20.93 11.82
CA SER A 10 12.77 21.67 12.07
C SER A 10 13.79 21.59 10.93
N PHE A 11 13.64 20.63 10.01
CA PHE A 11 14.50 20.53 8.83
C PHE A 11 14.26 21.68 7.83
N ALA A 12 13.15 22.42 7.96
CA ALA A 12 12.87 23.60 7.15
C ALA A 12 13.96 24.68 7.26
N ASP A 13 14.57 24.85 8.44
CA ASP A 13 15.63 25.84 8.66
C ASP A 13 16.87 25.51 7.82
N VAL A 14 17.27 24.23 7.82
CA VAL A 14 18.41 23.72 7.01
C VAL A 14 18.16 23.92 5.51
N LEU A 15 16.93 23.71 5.06
CA LEU A 15 16.56 23.91 3.66
C LEU A 15 16.55 25.40 3.29
N THR A 16 16.09 26.27 4.20
CA THR A 16 16.08 27.73 4.01
C THR A 16 17.51 28.29 3.90
N GLU A 17 18.44 27.84 4.75
CA GLU A 17 19.87 28.19 4.64
C GLU A 17 20.46 27.77 3.28
N LYS A 18 19.97 26.66 2.73
CA LYS A 18 20.34 26.17 1.39
C LYS A 18 19.56 26.84 0.25
N ARG A 19 18.79 27.89 0.55
CA ARG A 19 17.99 28.69 -0.40
C ARG A 19 16.87 27.91 -1.09
N PHE A 20 16.36 26.85 -0.45
CA PHE A 20 15.09 26.25 -0.87
C PHE A 20 13.93 27.12 -0.39
N THR A 21 12.87 27.15 -1.17
CA THR A 21 11.60 27.81 -0.82
C THR A 21 10.52 26.74 -0.73
N GLN A 22 9.65 26.84 0.28
CA GLN A 22 8.52 25.93 0.43
C GLN A 22 7.52 26.10 -0.72
N THR A 23 7.01 24.98 -1.22
CA THR A 23 5.97 24.93 -2.26
C THR A 23 4.78 24.09 -1.80
N THR A 24 3.68 24.13 -2.54
CA THR A 24 2.56 23.22 -2.33
C THR A 24 3.03 21.78 -2.46
N PRO A 25 2.74 20.91 -1.47
CA PRO A 25 3.16 19.51 -1.51
C PRO A 25 2.40 18.71 -2.57
N ILE A 26 3.10 17.80 -3.24
CA ILE A 26 2.56 16.78 -4.14
C ILE A 26 2.28 15.49 -3.34
N GLN A 27 3.14 15.14 -2.39
CA GLN A 27 2.99 13.98 -1.51
C GLN A 27 2.12 14.31 -0.28
N PRO A 28 1.42 13.32 0.29
CA PRO A 28 0.69 13.50 1.54
C PRO A 28 1.62 13.91 2.69
N GLN A 29 1.26 14.96 3.43
CA GLN A 29 2.06 15.45 4.57
C GLN A 29 1.97 14.57 5.83
N HIS A 30 0.98 13.68 5.89
CA HIS A 30 0.77 12.80 7.03
C HIS A 30 0.71 11.35 6.56
N THR A 31 1.70 10.56 6.98
CA THR A 31 1.77 9.13 6.71
C THR A 31 1.39 8.34 7.97
N ARG A 32 0.92 7.10 7.80
CA ARG A 32 0.72 6.17 8.91
C ARG A 32 1.77 5.08 8.83
N ILE A 33 2.81 5.21 9.64
CA ILE A 33 3.92 4.27 9.70
C ILE A 33 3.66 3.25 10.80
N LEU A 34 3.79 1.96 10.47
CA LEU A 34 3.69 0.87 11.43
C LEU A 34 5.09 0.32 11.70
N GLN A 35 5.48 0.25 12.97
CA GLN A 35 6.70 -0.43 13.37
C GLN A 35 6.50 -1.94 13.24
N LEU A 36 7.34 -2.59 12.42
CA LEU A 36 7.27 -4.04 12.23
C LEU A 36 7.74 -4.77 13.49
N GLN A 37 7.03 -5.85 13.82
CA GLN A 37 7.27 -6.73 14.96
C GLN A 37 6.95 -8.17 14.55
N THR A 38 7.13 -9.13 15.47
CA THR A 38 6.64 -10.49 15.23
C THR A 38 5.11 -10.48 15.01
N PRO A 39 4.52 -11.42 14.26
CA PRO A 39 3.10 -11.38 13.92
C PRO A 39 2.17 -11.24 15.14
N ASP A 40 2.43 -11.96 16.22
CA ASP A 40 1.62 -11.91 17.44
C ASP A 40 1.75 -10.59 18.19
N GLU A 41 2.92 -9.97 18.17
CA GLU A 41 3.15 -8.65 18.77
C GLU A 41 2.51 -7.54 17.93
N LEU A 42 2.70 -7.59 16.60
CA LEU A 42 2.10 -6.64 15.67
C LEU A 42 0.57 -6.67 15.77
N LEU A 43 -0.03 -7.87 15.85
CA LEU A 43 -1.47 -8.01 16.02
C LEU A 43 -1.99 -7.31 17.28
N LYS A 44 -1.23 -7.30 18.38
CA LYS A 44 -1.63 -6.63 19.63
C LYS A 44 -1.74 -5.11 19.47
N THR A 45 -0.97 -4.52 18.55
CA THR A 45 -0.98 -3.07 18.28
C THR A 45 -2.28 -2.60 17.61
N PHE A 46 -2.99 -3.47 16.89
CA PHE A 46 -4.23 -3.09 16.20
C PHE A 46 -5.43 -3.00 17.14
N ARG A 47 -6.40 -2.13 16.83
CA ARG A 47 -7.69 -2.06 17.56
C ARG A 47 -8.46 -3.38 17.47
N HIS A 48 -9.30 -3.67 18.47
CA HIS A 48 -10.04 -4.94 18.60
C HIS A 48 -10.76 -5.37 17.32
N GLY A 49 -11.52 -4.48 16.67
CA GLY A 49 -12.25 -4.81 15.43
C GLY A 49 -11.35 -5.24 14.27
N ARG A 50 -10.16 -4.63 14.13
CA ARG A 50 -9.19 -5.03 13.10
C ARG A 50 -8.59 -6.40 13.42
N ARG A 51 -8.22 -6.64 14.67
CA ARG A 51 -7.71 -7.96 15.12
C ARG A 51 -8.72 -9.06 14.86
N TYR A 52 -10.00 -8.79 15.16
CA TYR A 52 -11.10 -9.72 14.90
C TYR A 52 -11.22 -10.05 13.40
N ASN A 53 -11.18 -9.04 12.52
CA ASN A 53 -11.27 -9.26 11.07
C ASN A 53 -10.09 -10.08 10.53
N ILE A 54 -8.86 -9.78 10.97
CA ILE A 54 -7.67 -10.53 10.54
C ILE A 54 -7.79 -12.00 10.96
N ARG A 55 -8.10 -12.27 12.23
CA ARG A 55 -8.30 -13.64 12.73
C ARG A 55 -9.44 -14.37 12.02
N THR A 56 -10.50 -13.65 11.66
CA THR A 56 -11.63 -14.21 10.92
C THR A 56 -11.21 -14.65 9.52
N GLY A 57 -10.41 -13.85 8.80
CA GLY A 57 -9.86 -14.23 7.49
C GLY A 57 -9.02 -15.50 7.57
N ILE A 58 -8.11 -15.56 8.55
CA ILE A 58 -7.27 -16.75 8.80
C ILE A 58 -8.14 -17.97 9.13
N LYS A 59 -9.10 -17.83 10.05
CA LYS A 59 -10.01 -18.92 10.44
C LYS A 59 -10.85 -19.43 9.27
N ARG A 60 -11.19 -18.56 8.31
CA ARG A 60 -11.92 -18.92 7.09
C ARG A 60 -11.03 -19.56 6.01
N GLY A 61 -9.74 -19.73 6.26
CA GLY A 61 -8.83 -20.38 5.33
C GLY A 61 -8.43 -19.51 4.13
N VAL A 62 -8.54 -18.18 4.24
CA VAL A 62 -8.02 -17.28 3.20
C VAL A 62 -6.52 -17.45 3.11
N VAL A 63 -6.01 -17.67 1.90
CA VAL A 63 -4.58 -17.78 1.60
C VAL A 63 -4.14 -16.55 0.83
N VAL A 64 -2.97 -16.01 1.17
CA VAL A 64 -2.35 -14.90 0.43
C VAL A 64 -1.13 -15.45 -0.29
N GLU A 65 -1.02 -15.16 -1.59
CA GLU A 65 0.13 -15.56 -2.39
C GLU A 65 0.84 -14.33 -2.96
N GLU A 66 2.18 -14.37 -2.90
CA GLU A 66 3.06 -13.40 -3.53
C GLU A 66 3.18 -13.69 -5.03
N GLY A 67 3.22 -12.64 -5.85
CA GLY A 67 3.42 -12.77 -7.29
C GLY A 67 3.75 -11.45 -7.99
N LYS A 68 3.41 -11.38 -9.27
CA LYS A 68 3.51 -10.17 -10.12
C LYS A 68 2.29 -10.04 -11.04
N ASP A 69 1.09 -10.24 -10.50
CA ASP A 69 -0.15 -10.26 -11.30
C ASP A 69 -0.70 -8.85 -11.53
N ALA A 70 -0.09 -8.14 -12.48
CA ALA A 70 -0.53 -6.80 -12.87
C ALA A 70 -1.97 -6.78 -13.43
N ALA A 71 -2.43 -7.88 -14.04
CA ALA A 71 -3.75 -7.96 -14.64
C ALA A 71 -4.84 -8.03 -13.54
N GLU A 72 -4.62 -8.85 -12.52
CA GLU A 72 -5.52 -8.93 -11.37
C GLU A 72 -5.53 -7.62 -10.57
N LEU A 73 -4.36 -7.00 -10.36
CA LEU A 73 -4.28 -5.69 -9.69
C LEU A 73 -5.05 -4.61 -10.45
N ALA A 74 -4.88 -4.52 -11.78
CA ALA A 74 -5.63 -3.58 -12.60
C ALA A 74 -7.14 -3.85 -12.56
N ARG A 75 -7.56 -5.13 -12.58
CA ARG A 75 -8.98 -5.52 -12.51
C ARG A 75 -9.61 -5.04 -11.20
N GLN A 76 -8.94 -5.25 -10.07
CA GLN A 76 -9.45 -4.82 -8.77
C GLN A 76 -9.39 -3.30 -8.59
N SER A 77 -8.31 -2.65 -9.01
CA SER A 77 -8.19 -1.20 -9.02
C SER A 77 -9.32 -0.55 -9.83
N ALA A 78 -9.65 -1.05 -11.02
CA ALA A 78 -10.77 -0.53 -11.82
C ALA A 78 -12.14 -0.74 -11.14
N ALA A 79 -12.30 -1.75 -10.28
CA ALA A 79 -13.51 -1.91 -9.48
C ALA A 79 -13.58 -0.89 -8.33
N VAL A 80 -12.43 -0.58 -7.69
CA VAL A 80 -12.32 0.49 -6.68
C VAL A 80 -12.56 1.86 -7.32
N GLU A 81 -11.94 2.13 -8.47
CA GLU A 81 -12.07 3.39 -9.21
C GLU A 81 -13.54 3.75 -9.45
N ARG A 82 -14.32 2.80 -10.00
CA ARG A 82 -15.75 2.98 -10.24
C ARG A 82 -16.56 3.20 -8.98
N ARG A 83 -16.21 2.51 -7.89
CA ARG A 83 -16.95 2.59 -6.63
C ARG A 83 -16.68 3.90 -5.88
N GLU A 84 -15.43 4.34 -5.87
CA GLU A 84 -14.97 5.52 -5.13
C GLU A 84 -14.96 6.80 -6.00
N SER A 85 -15.22 6.70 -7.30
CA SER A 85 -15.18 7.81 -8.27
C SER A 85 -13.85 8.59 -8.25
N ILE A 86 -12.76 7.84 -8.25
CA ILE A 86 -11.38 8.37 -8.34
C ILE A 86 -10.74 7.99 -9.68
N HIS A 87 -9.45 8.27 -9.86
CA HIS A 87 -8.65 7.75 -10.96
C HIS A 87 -7.49 6.94 -10.41
N LEU A 88 -7.32 5.71 -10.90
CA LEU A 88 -6.24 4.80 -10.53
C LEU A 88 -5.42 4.41 -11.77
N PRO A 89 -4.14 4.03 -11.60
CA PRO A 89 -3.32 3.60 -12.72
C PRO A 89 -3.91 2.38 -13.44
N ASP A 90 -3.63 2.29 -14.74
CA ASP A 90 -3.98 1.14 -15.57
C ASP A 90 -2.97 0.00 -15.42
N ARG A 91 -3.22 -1.11 -16.12
CA ARG A 91 -2.36 -2.30 -16.12
C ARG A 91 -0.91 -2.00 -16.49
N ARG A 92 -0.66 -1.14 -17.47
CA ARG A 92 0.69 -0.89 -18.00
C ARG A 92 1.57 -0.24 -16.95
N TYR A 93 1.00 0.63 -16.13
CA TYR A 93 1.71 1.25 -15.03
C TYR A 93 2.15 0.21 -13.99
N TYR A 94 1.28 -0.72 -13.61
CA TYR A 94 1.64 -1.78 -12.66
C TYR A 94 2.67 -2.76 -13.24
N GLU A 95 2.55 -3.13 -14.52
CA GLU A 95 3.57 -3.94 -15.21
C GLU A 95 4.94 -3.27 -15.14
N LEU A 96 5.01 -1.98 -15.48
CA LEU A 96 6.24 -1.20 -15.38
C LEU A 96 6.85 -1.24 -13.97
N LEU A 97 6.04 -1.04 -12.92
CA LEU A 97 6.52 -1.09 -11.54
C LEU A 97 7.05 -2.48 -11.15
N LEU A 98 6.31 -3.53 -11.47
CA LEU A 98 6.65 -4.91 -11.15
C LEU A 98 7.90 -5.40 -11.90
N ASP A 99 8.15 -4.87 -13.10
CA ASP A 99 9.32 -5.20 -13.92
C ASP A 99 10.55 -4.38 -13.54
N ALA A 100 10.38 -3.07 -13.33
CA ALA A 100 11.49 -2.17 -13.06
C ALA A 100 12.02 -2.26 -11.63
N LEU A 101 11.17 -2.61 -10.65
CA LEU A 101 11.54 -2.63 -9.23
C LEU A 101 11.65 -4.08 -8.74
N PRO A 102 12.86 -4.59 -8.45
CA PRO A 102 13.07 -6.01 -8.16
C PRO A 102 12.39 -6.48 -6.86
N TRP A 103 12.08 -5.56 -5.95
CA TRP A 103 11.38 -5.79 -4.68
C TRP A 103 9.86 -5.61 -4.78
N CYS A 104 9.35 -5.13 -5.90
CA CYS A 104 7.92 -4.92 -6.11
C CYS A 104 7.22 -6.25 -6.40
N ARG A 105 6.10 -6.51 -5.72
CA ARG A 105 5.35 -7.76 -5.75
C ARG A 105 3.87 -7.45 -5.60
N THR A 106 3.01 -8.33 -6.12
CA THR A 106 1.59 -8.33 -5.75
C THR A 106 1.34 -9.35 -4.66
N TYR A 107 0.42 -9.06 -3.75
CA TYR A 107 -0.11 -10.02 -2.79
C TYR A 107 -1.60 -10.21 -3.02
N THR A 108 -1.99 -11.37 -3.54
CA THR A 108 -3.39 -11.69 -3.83
C THR A 108 -3.93 -12.65 -2.78
N ALA A 109 -5.02 -12.25 -2.12
CA ALA A 109 -5.79 -13.10 -1.22
C ALA A 109 -6.79 -13.94 -2.02
N PHE A 110 -6.89 -15.23 -1.72
CA PHE A 110 -7.76 -16.19 -2.40
C PHE A 110 -8.71 -16.87 -1.42
N ALA A 111 -9.94 -17.14 -1.89
CA ALA A 111 -10.89 -18.00 -1.19
C ALA A 111 -10.38 -19.45 -1.14
N PRO A 112 -10.61 -20.20 -0.04
CA PRO A 112 -10.05 -21.54 0.17
C PRO A 112 -10.44 -22.56 -0.90
N ASP A 113 -11.70 -22.56 -1.35
CA ASP A 113 -12.23 -23.66 -2.17
C ASP A 113 -11.98 -23.44 -3.67
N LYS A 114 -12.47 -22.32 -4.20
CA LYS A 114 -12.46 -22.04 -5.65
C LYS A 114 -11.24 -21.25 -6.10
N ARG A 115 -10.36 -20.87 -5.16
CA ARG A 115 -9.23 -19.96 -5.39
C ARG A 115 -9.65 -18.69 -6.14
N GLU A 116 -10.82 -18.17 -5.82
CA GLU A 116 -11.29 -16.90 -6.34
C GLU A 116 -10.50 -15.77 -5.66
N PRO A 117 -9.93 -14.81 -6.42
CA PRO A 117 -9.23 -13.69 -5.84
C PRO A 117 -10.19 -12.73 -5.14
N LEU A 118 -9.95 -12.50 -3.85
CA LEU A 118 -10.76 -11.69 -2.95
C LEU A 118 -10.27 -10.24 -2.87
N ALA A 119 -8.95 -10.06 -2.85
CA ALA A 119 -8.28 -8.78 -2.73
C ALA A 119 -6.87 -8.91 -3.30
N THR A 120 -6.35 -7.87 -3.95
CA THR A 120 -4.94 -7.82 -4.31
C THR A 120 -4.37 -6.42 -4.06
N VAL A 121 -3.11 -6.39 -3.66
CA VAL A 121 -2.35 -5.19 -3.36
C VAL A 121 -0.96 -5.29 -3.96
N LEU A 122 -0.34 -4.14 -4.21
CA LEU A 122 1.07 -4.00 -4.58
C LEU A 122 1.90 -3.71 -3.33
#